data_AF-A0A962UI64-F1
#
_entry.id   AF-A0A962UI64-F1
#
_cell.length_a   1.000
_cell.length_b   1.000
_cell.length_c   1.000
_cell.angle_alpha   90.00
_cell.angle_beta   90.00
_cell.angle_gamma   90.00
#
_symmetry.space_group_name_H-M   'P 1'
#
loop_
_entity.id
_entity.type
_entity.pdbx_description
1 polymer ?
#
loop_
_entity_poly.entity_id
_entity_poly.type
_entity_poly.pdbx_seq_one_letter_code
_entity_poly.pdbx_strand_id
1 'polypeptide(L)'
;SGKGHEYFLKHLLGTSHGVLGSENDPAADGKPKEVKWVDDAPEGKLDLLVTLDFRMSTTCVYSDIVLPTATWYEKNDLNTSDMHPFIHPLTSAVDPAWEARSDWEIYKGIAKAFSKVAPEILGKETDTVLSPIKHDTAMEIAQAFEPKDWKKGECEPVAGKTMPVVTTIERDYR
;
A
#
# COMPACT_ATOMS: atom_id res chain seq x y z
N SER A 1 11.61 5.87 9.46
CA SER A 1 11.81 4.87 10.53
C SER A 1 10.67 3.86 10.44
N GLY A 2 10.91 2.69 9.85
CA GLY A 2 9.91 1.61 9.84
C GLY A 2 9.99 0.86 11.16
N LYS A 3 8.88 0.78 11.90
CA LYS A 3 8.81 -0.07 13.09
C LYS A 3 9.00 -1.53 12.64
N GLY A 4 9.94 -2.25 13.25
CA GLY A 4 10.26 -3.63 12.85
C GLY A 4 11.15 -3.75 11.60
N HIS A 5 12.14 -2.86 11.44
CA HIS A 5 13.07 -2.84 10.31
C HIS A 5 13.62 -4.22 9.91
N GLU A 6 14.17 -4.98 10.86
CA GLU A 6 14.75 -6.30 10.61
C GLU A 6 13.72 -7.34 10.15
N TYR A 7 12.46 -7.21 10.57
CA TYR A 7 11.38 -8.09 10.07
C TYR A 7 11.00 -7.77 8.63
N PHE A 8 11.12 -6.51 8.19
CA PHE A 8 10.95 -6.16 6.78
C PHE A 8 12.07 -6.75 5.93
N LEU A 9 13.32 -6.60 6.36
CA LEU A 9 14.48 -7.20 5.71
C LEU A 9 14.31 -8.72 5.55
N LYS A 10 13.90 -9.42 6.62
CA LYS A 10 13.61 -10.85 6.60
C LYS A 10 12.43 -11.21 5.69
N HIS A 11 11.23 -10.74 6.02
CA HIS A 11 10.01 -11.29 5.44
C HIS A 11 9.54 -10.64 4.15
N LEU A 12 9.85 -9.35 3.94
CA LEU A 12 9.48 -8.67 2.69
C LEU A 12 10.60 -8.73 1.67
N LEU A 13 11.83 -8.39 2.07
CA LEU A 13 12.96 -8.30 1.13
C LEU A 13 13.72 -9.62 0.98
N GLY A 14 13.71 -10.51 1.99
CA GLY A 14 14.46 -11.77 1.94
C GLY A 14 15.97 -11.58 2.03
N THR A 15 16.44 -10.51 2.68
CA THR A 15 17.86 -10.18 2.83
C THR A 15 18.39 -10.62 4.19
N SER A 16 19.71 -10.48 4.39
CA SER A 16 20.29 -10.56 5.74
C SER A 16 19.58 -9.62 6.71
N HIS A 17 19.34 -10.08 7.92
CA HIS A 17 18.61 -9.36 8.96
C HIS A 17 19.20 -9.63 10.34
N GLY A 18 18.92 -8.74 11.29
CA GLY A 18 19.36 -8.76 12.69
C GLY A 18 18.28 -9.17 13.69
N VAL A 19 17.21 -9.86 13.29
CA VAL A 19 16.23 -10.44 14.24
C VAL A 19 16.93 -11.42 15.18
N LEU A 20 16.94 -11.11 16.49
CA LEU A 20 17.61 -11.92 17.53
C LEU A 20 16.66 -12.84 18.29
N GLY A 21 15.38 -12.49 18.36
CA GLY A 21 14.37 -13.28 19.07
C GLY A 21 13.96 -14.51 18.26
N SER A 22 13.61 -15.59 18.96
CA SER A 22 12.90 -16.71 18.35
C SER A 22 11.46 -16.32 18.02
N GLU A 23 10.90 -16.95 17.00
CA GLU A 23 9.47 -16.86 16.72
C GLU A 23 8.66 -17.49 17.88
N ASN A 24 7.34 -17.28 17.90
CA ASN A 24 6.50 -17.84 18.96
C ASN A 24 6.62 -19.37 18.98
N ASP A 25 6.79 -19.94 20.18
CA ASP A 25 6.93 -21.39 20.36
C ASP A 25 5.67 -22.14 19.88
N PRO A 26 5.78 -23.08 18.92
CA PRO A 26 4.65 -23.88 18.45
C PRO A 26 3.97 -24.72 19.53
N ALA A 27 4.65 -25.00 20.65
CA ALA A 27 4.13 -25.73 21.81
C ALA A 27 3.46 -24.80 22.85
N ALA A 28 3.60 -23.48 22.72
CA ALA A 28 2.89 -22.54 23.58
C ALA A 28 1.42 -22.43 23.16
N ASP A 29 0.54 -22.24 24.14
CA ASP A 29 -0.93 -22.15 24.03
C ASP A 29 -1.44 -20.88 23.29
N GLY A 30 -0.59 -20.30 22.42
CA GLY A 30 -0.75 -18.98 21.80
C GLY A 30 -0.88 -18.97 20.28
N LYS A 31 -1.12 -20.12 19.63
CA LYS A 31 -1.35 -20.14 18.17
C LYS A 31 -2.64 -19.37 17.80
N PRO A 32 -2.62 -18.57 16.72
CA PRO A 32 -3.80 -17.85 16.26
C PRO A 32 -4.88 -18.83 15.80
N LYS A 33 -6.15 -18.53 16.10
CA LYS A 33 -7.31 -19.34 15.70
C LYS A 33 -7.88 -18.95 14.33
N GLU A 34 -7.66 -17.70 13.91
CA GLU A 34 -8.24 -17.13 12.68
C GLU A 34 -7.23 -17.03 11.52
N VAL A 35 -5.95 -17.27 11.78
CA VAL A 35 -4.87 -17.21 10.78
C VAL A 35 -4.19 -18.56 10.75
N LYS A 36 -3.96 -19.09 9.55
CA LYS A 36 -3.21 -20.34 9.37
C LYS A 36 -1.78 -20.14 9.88
N TRP A 37 -1.40 -20.96 10.87
CA TRP A 37 -0.02 -21.04 11.33
C TRP A 37 0.83 -21.81 10.30
N VAL A 38 2.04 -21.31 10.04
CA VAL A 38 3.05 -21.96 9.20
C VAL A 38 4.34 -21.93 10.02
N ASP A 39 4.95 -23.09 10.23
CA ASP A 39 6.13 -23.22 11.12
C ASP A 39 7.34 -22.46 10.56
N ASP A 40 7.52 -22.47 9.24
CA ASP A 40 8.52 -21.66 8.55
C ASP A 40 7.82 -20.47 7.86
N ALA A 41 7.92 -19.28 8.47
CA ALA A 41 7.32 -18.09 7.92
C ALA A 41 7.96 -17.70 6.57
N PRO A 42 7.17 -17.37 5.53
CA PRO A 42 7.71 -17.00 4.23
C PRO A 42 8.59 -15.74 4.30
N GLU A 43 9.70 -15.79 3.58
CA GLU A 43 10.69 -14.72 3.41
C GLU A 43 10.70 -14.21 1.96
N GLY A 44 11.19 -12.98 1.73
CA GLY A 44 11.33 -12.42 0.38
C GLY A 44 10.02 -12.31 -0.41
N LYS A 45 8.93 -11.84 0.23
CA LYS A 45 7.60 -11.79 -0.40
C LYS A 45 7.46 -10.77 -1.52
N LEU A 46 8.34 -9.77 -1.59
CA LEU A 46 8.29 -8.76 -2.63
C LEU A 46 9.08 -9.25 -3.85
N ASP A 47 8.38 -9.50 -4.96
CA ASP A 47 9.02 -9.85 -6.23
C ASP A 47 9.71 -8.65 -6.89
N LEU A 48 9.29 -7.42 -6.55
CA LEU A 48 9.84 -6.19 -7.08
C LEU A 48 9.64 -5.02 -6.11
N LEU A 49 10.72 -4.34 -5.74
CA LEU A 49 10.72 -3.09 -4.97
C LEU A 49 11.24 -1.93 -5.84
N VAL A 50 10.34 -1.00 -6.17
CA VAL A 50 10.67 0.22 -6.93
C VAL A 50 10.56 1.43 -5.99
N THR A 51 11.61 2.24 -5.93
CA THR A 51 11.64 3.47 -5.12
C THR A 51 11.89 4.70 -5.99
N LEU A 52 11.12 5.76 -5.77
CA LEU A 52 11.33 7.09 -6.35
C LEU A 52 11.96 7.98 -5.29
N ASP A 53 13.14 8.53 -5.55
CA ASP A 53 13.81 9.44 -4.62
C ASP A 53 14.79 10.36 -5.38
N PHE A 54 15.01 11.57 -4.86
CA PHE A 54 15.96 12.53 -5.41
C PHE A 54 17.35 12.37 -4.76
N ARG A 55 17.46 11.51 -3.73
CA ARG A 55 18.71 11.12 -3.10
C ARG A 55 18.75 9.61 -2.89
N MET A 56 19.94 9.04 -2.81
CA MET A 56 20.11 7.62 -2.46
C MET A 56 19.79 7.38 -0.98
N SER A 57 18.52 7.22 -0.65
CA SER A 57 18.06 6.89 0.71
C SER A 57 18.32 5.42 1.06
N THR A 58 18.23 5.07 2.35
CA THR A 58 18.38 3.67 2.78
C THR A 58 17.39 2.75 2.06
N THR A 59 16.16 3.19 1.80
CA THR A 59 15.19 2.41 1.01
C THR A 59 15.69 2.17 -0.41
N CYS A 60 16.26 3.18 -1.07
CA CYS A 60 16.81 3.05 -2.41
C CYS A 60 17.94 2.01 -2.46
N VAL A 61 18.81 1.98 -1.45
CA VAL A 61 19.92 1.00 -1.36
C VAL A 61 19.41 -0.45 -1.31
N TYR A 62 18.22 -0.67 -0.77
CA TYR A 62 17.57 -1.99 -0.70
C TYR A 62 16.57 -2.25 -1.85
N SER A 63 16.39 -1.31 -2.78
CA SER A 63 15.42 -1.45 -3.88
C SER A 63 16.04 -2.08 -5.11
N ASP A 64 15.23 -2.81 -5.88
CA ASP A 64 15.65 -3.38 -7.17
C ASP A 64 15.77 -2.30 -8.25
N ILE A 65 14.85 -1.32 -8.23
CA ILE A 65 14.84 -0.21 -9.18
C ILE A 65 14.72 1.10 -8.41
N VAL A 66 15.60 2.06 -8.74
CA VAL A 66 15.54 3.42 -8.22
C VAL A 66 15.27 4.37 -9.38
N LEU A 67 14.21 5.17 -9.27
CA LEU A 67 13.83 6.16 -10.27
C LEU A 67 14.13 7.57 -9.74
N PRO A 68 14.92 8.40 -10.47
CA PRO A 68 15.27 9.74 -10.02
C PRO A 68 14.05 10.65 -10.07
N THR A 69 13.53 11.06 -8.90
CA THR A 69 12.45 12.04 -8.83
C THR A 69 12.99 13.46 -8.72
N ALA A 70 12.21 14.45 -9.16
CA ALA A 70 12.54 15.87 -9.05
C ALA A 70 12.50 16.34 -7.59
N THR A 71 13.41 17.23 -7.22
CA THR A 71 13.36 17.90 -5.92
C THR A 71 12.17 18.85 -5.83
N TRP A 72 11.92 19.41 -4.64
CA TRP A 72 10.81 20.34 -4.42
C TRP A 72 10.93 21.66 -5.19
N TYR A 73 12.12 22.01 -5.69
CA TYR A 73 12.38 23.21 -6.49
C TYR A 73 12.37 22.96 -7.99
N GLU A 74 12.02 21.75 -8.41
CA GLU A 74 12.06 21.32 -9.82
C GLU A 74 10.70 20.75 -10.26
N LYS A 75 9.63 21.02 -9.50
CA LYS A 75 8.28 20.56 -9.83
C LYS A 75 7.21 21.53 -9.35
N ASN A 76 6.05 21.42 -9.97
CA ASN A 76 4.85 22.17 -9.59
C ASN A 76 3.93 21.27 -8.76
N ASP A 77 3.56 21.72 -7.57
CA ASP A 77 2.64 21.01 -6.67
C ASP A 77 2.02 22.00 -5.67
N LEU A 78 1.15 21.53 -4.76
CA LEU A 78 0.55 22.33 -3.69
C LEU A 78 0.92 21.79 -2.31
N ASN A 79 1.07 22.69 -1.34
CA ASN A 79 1.30 22.35 0.06
C ASN A 79 0.33 23.09 0.99
N THR A 80 -0.12 22.37 2.02
CA THR A 80 -0.96 22.86 3.13
C THR A 80 -0.48 22.21 4.42
N SER A 81 -0.75 22.85 5.56
CA SER A 81 -0.43 22.32 6.89
C SER A 81 -1.50 22.71 7.91
N ASP A 82 -1.74 21.87 8.93
CA ASP A 82 -2.65 22.15 10.05
C ASP A 82 -2.30 23.44 10.81
N MET A 83 -1.03 23.87 10.74
CA MET A 83 -0.50 25.01 11.50
C MET A 83 -1.02 26.37 11.03
N HIS A 84 -1.55 26.47 9.80
CA HIS A 84 -2.04 27.74 9.23
C HIS A 84 -3.07 27.51 8.11
N PRO A 85 -3.95 28.49 7.83
CA PRO A 85 -4.99 28.33 6.80
C PRO A 85 -4.51 28.66 5.37
N PHE A 86 -3.20 28.79 5.13
CA PHE A 86 -2.67 29.10 3.81
C PHE A 86 -2.42 27.84 2.97
N ILE A 87 -2.76 27.95 1.68
CA ILE A 87 -2.31 27.06 0.62
C ILE A 87 -1.28 27.79 -0.24
N HIS A 88 -0.18 27.13 -0.58
CA HIS A 88 0.86 27.71 -1.43
C HIS A 88 1.50 26.66 -2.35
N PRO A 89 2.04 27.06 -3.50
CA PRO A 89 2.63 26.13 -4.43
C PRO A 89 4.07 25.74 -4.05
N LEU A 90 4.50 24.59 -4.56
CA LEU A 90 5.87 24.35 -5.02
C LEU A 90 5.92 24.80 -6.48
N THR A 91 6.96 25.54 -6.85
CA THR A 91 7.15 26.01 -8.23
C THR A 91 8.51 25.58 -8.73
N SER A 92 8.55 25.08 -9.96
CA SER A 92 9.81 24.76 -10.64
C SER A 92 10.63 26.03 -10.82
N ALA A 93 11.74 26.16 -10.08
CA ALA A 93 12.72 27.23 -10.26
C ALA A 93 13.56 27.00 -11.53
N VAL A 94 13.84 25.73 -11.82
CA VAL A 94 14.52 25.21 -13.01
C VAL A 94 13.89 23.88 -13.41
N ASP A 95 14.21 23.38 -14.61
CA ASP A 95 13.85 22.02 -14.99
C ASP A 95 14.57 20.99 -14.10
N PRO A 96 13.98 19.81 -13.83
CA PRO A 96 14.64 18.74 -13.09
C PRO A 96 16.04 18.44 -13.64
N ALA A 97 17.03 18.44 -12.76
CA ALA A 97 18.40 18.15 -13.17
C ALA A 97 18.57 16.71 -13.69
N TRP A 98 19.43 16.57 -14.69
CA TRP A 98 19.74 15.29 -15.35
C TRP A 98 18.49 14.60 -15.94
N GLU A 99 18.25 13.34 -15.58
CA GLU A 99 17.12 12.54 -16.05
C GLU A 99 15.97 12.49 -15.04
N ALA A 100 16.04 13.32 -13.99
CA ALA A 100 15.00 13.38 -12.98
C ALA A 100 13.66 13.82 -13.61
N ARG A 101 12.56 13.34 -13.05
CA ARG A 101 11.20 13.72 -13.44
C ARG A 101 10.36 13.90 -12.20
N SER A 102 9.32 14.74 -12.25
CA SER A 102 8.37 14.80 -11.13
C SER A 102 7.67 13.45 -10.95
N ASP A 103 7.24 13.14 -9.72
CA ASP A 103 6.52 11.90 -9.42
C ASP A 103 5.31 11.72 -10.35
N TRP A 104 4.63 12.82 -10.67
CA TRP A 104 3.53 12.86 -11.63
C TRP A 104 3.93 12.38 -13.03
N GLU A 105 5.03 12.89 -13.58
CA GLU A 105 5.49 12.48 -14.91
C GLU A 105 6.06 11.05 -14.91
N ILE A 106 6.66 10.60 -13.80
CA ILE A 106 7.10 9.21 -13.65
C ILE A 106 5.90 8.26 -13.70
N TYR A 107 4.89 8.46 -12.84
CA TYR A 107 3.71 7.60 -12.83
C TYR A 107 2.89 7.70 -14.12
N LYS A 108 2.81 8.87 -14.76
CA LYS A 108 2.20 9.01 -16.09
C LYS A 108 2.96 8.19 -17.14
N GLY A 109 4.29 8.20 -17.09
CA GLY A 109 5.13 7.37 -17.95
C GLY A 109 4.91 5.87 -17.75
N ILE A 110 4.86 5.44 -16.48
CA ILE A 110 4.55 4.05 -16.09
C ILE A 110 3.16 3.65 -16.59
N ALA A 111 2.13 4.48 -16.36
CA ALA A 111 0.77 4.23 -16.82
C ALA A 111 0.72 4.07 -18.36
N LYS A 112 1.42 4.93 -19.10
CA LYS A 112 1.52 4.82 -20.56
C LYS A 112 2.23 3.56 -21.03
N ALA A 113 3.26 3.10 -20.31
CA ALA A 113 3.94 1.84 -20.62
C ALA A 113 3.03 0.64 -20.28
N PHE A 114 2.38 0.69 -19.13
CA PHE A 114 1.44 -0.31 -18.66
C PHE A 114 0.26 -0.49 -19.63
N SER A 115 -0.39 0.58 -20.10
CA SER A 115 -1.47 0.49 -21.10
C SER A 115 -1.05 -0.14 -22.44
N LYS A 116 0.25 -0.14 -22.76
CA LYS A 116 0.75 -0.84 -23.96
C LYS A 116 0.95 -2.34 -23.73
N VAL A 117 1.36 -2.73 -22.53
CA VAL A 117 1.68 -4.12 -22.16
C VAL A 117 0.44 -4.86 -21.66
N ALA A 118 -0.42 -4.19 -20.89
CA ALA A 118 -1.60 -4.78 -20.27
C ALA A 118 -2.49 -5.56 -21.26
N PRO A 119 -2.75 -5.10 -22.50
CA PRO A 119 -3.57 -5.84 -23.48
C PRO A 119 -3.09 -7.26 -23.84
N GLU A 120 -1.85 -7.63 -23.49
CA GLU A 120 -1.35 -9.00 -23.65
C GLU A 120 -2.10 -10.00 -22.76
N ILE A 121 -2.63 -9.55 -21.61
CA ILE A 121 -3.25 -10.41 -20.59
C ILE A 121 -4.56 -9.83 -20.03
N LEU A 122 -4.71 -8.50 -20.01
CA LEU A 122 -5.82 -7.77 -19.37
C LEU A 122 -6.57 -6.89 -20.38
N GLY A 123 -7.90 -6.89 -20.32
CA GLY A 123 -8.78 -6.07 -21.16
C GLY A 123 -9.72 -5.21 -20.33
N LYS A 124 -11.02 -5.46 -20.47
CA LYS A 124 -12.07 -4.85 -19.64
C LYS A 124 -12.49 -5.88 -18.61
N GLU A 125 -12.08 -5.65 -17.37
CA GLU A 125 -12.26 -6.62 -16.30
C GLU A 125 -13.28 -6.13 -15.27
N THR A 126 -14.02 -7.07 -14.68
CA THR A 126 -14.89 -6.79 -13.54
C THR A 126 -14.19 -7.21 -12.25
N ASP A 127 -13.85 -6.23 -11.43
CA ASP A 127 -13.16 -6.42 -10.15
C ASP A 127 -14.14 -6.34 -8.97
N THR A 128 -13.99 -7.24 -7.99
CA THR A 128 -14.80 -7.24 -6.76
C THR A 128 -13.99 -6.61 -5.63
N VAL A 129 -14.38 -5.41 -5.20
CA VAL A 129 -13.69 -4.65 -4.17
C VAL A 129 -14.47 -4.66 -2.87
N LEU A 130 -13.78 -5.00 -1.77
CA LEU A 130 -14.30 -4.87 -0.42
C LEU A 130 -13.92 -3.51 0.16
N SER A 131 -14.90 -2.73 0.59
CA SER A 131 -14.66 -1.46 1.30
C SER A 131 -15.19 -1.54 2.73
N PRO A 132 -14.42 -1.09 3.74
CA PRO A 132 -14.91 -1.06 5.11
C PRO A 132 -16.11 -0.11 5.23
N ILE A 133 -16.88 -0.29 6.30
CA ILE A 133 -17.91 0.67 6.72
C ILE A 133 -17.21 1.99 7.07
N LYS A 134 -17.67 3.09 6.48
CA LYS A 134 -17.02 4.40 6.60
C LYS A 134 -17.79 5.30 7.56
N HIS A 135 -17.05 6.08 8.35
CA HIS A 135 -17.58 7.26 9.02
C HIS A 135 -18.05 8.30 8.00
N ASP A 136 -18.91 9.22 8.42
CA ASP A 136 -19.53 10.26 7.60
C ASP A 136 -20.34 9.70 6.43
N THR A 137 -20.90 8.50 6.61
CA THR A 137 -21.83 7.85 5.67
C THR A 137 -23.01 7.27 6.42
N ALA A 138 -24.15 7.07 5.77
CA ALA A 138 -25.32 6.43 6.39
C ALA A 138 -25.02 5.04 6.98
N MET A 139 -23.95 4.37 6.51
CA MET A 139 -23.53 3.06 6.99
C MET A 139 -22.80 3.11 8.34
N GLU A 140 -22.38 4.29 8.82
CA GLU A 140 -21.66 4.42 10.10
C GLU A 140 -22.49 3.91 11.28
N ILE A 141 -23.82 3.94 11.17
CA ILE A 141 -24.77 3.38 12.13
C ILE A 141 -24.95 1.87 11.87
N ALA A 142 -23.85 1.12 11.97
CA ALA A 142 -23.75 -0.29 11.59
C ALA A 142 -24.34 -1.25 12.65
N GLN A 143 -23.64 -1.38 13.79
CA GLN A 143 -24.01 -2.24 14.91
C GLN A 143 -24.14 -1.38 16.17
N ALA A 144 -25.37 -0.95 16.48
CA ALA A 144 -25.62 0.11 17.45
C ALA A 144 -25.38 -0.25 18.92
N PHE A 145 -25.51 -1.54 19.28
CA PHE A 145 -25.50 -1.99 20.68
C PHE A 145 -24.32 -2.88 21.00
N GLU A 146 -24.22 -4.04 20.33
CA GLU A 146 -23.20 -5.05 20.58
C GLU A 146 -22.52 -5.46 19.27
N PRO A 147 -21.22 -5.76 19.30
CA PRO A 147 -20.54 -6.35 18.17
C PRO A 147 -20.99 -7.80 17.96
N LYS A 148 -21.39 -8.13 16.74
CA LYS A 148 -21.74 -9.49 16.31
C LYS A 148 -20.86 -9.91 15.14
N ASP A 149 -20.37 -11.15 15.21
CA ASP A 149 -19.54 -11.78 14.20
C ASP A 149 -20.35 -12.75 13.34
N TRP A 150 -20.56 -12.38 12.08
CA TRP A 150 -21.28 -13.20 11.11
C TRP A 150 -20.59 -14.54 10.83
N LYS A 151 -19.25 -14.62 10.95
CA LYS A 151 -18.49 -15.87 10.72
C LYS A 151 -18.76 -16.91 11.81
N LYS A 152 -19.23 -16.48 12.99
CA LYS A 152 -19.64 -17.34 14.10
C LYS A 152 -21.15 -17.62 14.13
N GLY A 153 -21.91 -17.09 13.17
CA GLY A 153 -23.36 -17.24 13.11
C GLY A 153 -24.12 -16.35 14.10
N GLU A 154 -23.49 -15.30 14.64
CA GLU A 154 -24.12 -14.38 15.60
C GLU A 154 -25.07 -13.37 14.91
N CYS A 155 -24.90 -13.17 13.60
CA CYS A 155 -25.74 -12.34 12.74
C CYS A 155 -25.63 -12.76 11.26
N GLU A 156 -26.55 -12.27 10.42
CA GLU A 156 -26.46 -12.42 8.96
C GLU A 156 -25.35 -11.55 8.37
N PRO A 157 -24.64 -12.00 7.31
CA PRO A 157 -23.64 -11.22 6.60
C PRO A 157 -24.31 -10.20 5.66
N VAL A 158 -24.48 -8.97 6.14
CA VAL A 158 -25.10 -7.85 5.42
C VAL A 158 -24.03 -6.83 5.05
N ALA A 159 -23.74 -6.70 3.76
CA ALA A 159 -22.76 -5.77 3.23
C ALA A 159 -23.05 -4.32 3.66
N GLY A 160 -22.04 -3.64 4.19
CA GLY A 160 -22.18 -2.27 4.69
C GLY A 160 -22.85 -2.15 6.06
N LYS A 161 -23.10 -3.27 6.76
CA LYS A 161 -23.69 -3.27 8.11
C LYS A 161 -23.00 -4.23 9.08
N THR A 162 -22.93 -5.52 8.74
CA THR A 162 -22.26 -6.55 9.56
C THR A 162 -21.00 -7.09 8.91
N MET A 163 -20.77 -6.77 7.62
CA MET A 163 -19.54 -7.05 6.88
C MET A 163 -19.17 -5.86 5.97
N PRO A 164 -17.96 -5.82 5.37
CA PRO A 164 -17.58 -4.80 4.40
C PRO A 164 -18.58 -4.68 3.23
N VAL A 165 -18.64 -3.50 2.62
CA VAL A 165 -19.37 -3.30 1.37
C VAL A 165 -18.68 -4.11 0.27
N VAL A 166 -19.46 -4.85 -0.51
CA VAL A 166 -18.99 -5.59 -1.69
C VAL A 166 -19.42 -4.82 -2.93
N THR A 167 -18.47 -4.31 -3.70
CA THR A 167 -18.76 -3.51 -4.91
C THR A 167 -18.07 -4.13 -6.12
N THR A 168 -18.76 -4.20 -7.25
CA THR A 168 -18.14 -4.52 -8.54
C THR A 168 -17.73 -3.25 -9.26
N ILE A 169 -16.50 -3.23 -9.80
CA ILE A 169 -15.93 -2.10 -10.53
C ILE A 169 -15.44 -2.61 -11.89
N GLU A 170 -15.89 -1.99 -12.98
CA GLU A 170 -15.30 -2.22 -14.30
C GLU A 170 -13.99 -1.45 -14.40
N ARG A 171 -12.91 -2.15 -14.78
CA ARG A 171 -11.59 -1.57 -15.03
C ARG A 171 -11.23 -1.78 -16.50
N ASP A 172 -11.03 -0.68 -17.23
CA ASP A 172 -10.49 -0.71 -18.58
C ASP A 172 -8.98 -0.54 -18.50
N TYR A 173 -8.23 -1.61 -18.79
CA TYR A 173 -6.77 -1.64 -18.70
C TYR A 173 -6.06 -1.10 -19.96
N ARG A 174 -6.83 -0.68 -20.97
CA ARG A 174 -6.32 -0.14 -22.25
C ARG A 174 -5.92 1.33 -22.16
#